data_AF-A0A526MH87-F1
#
_entry.id   AF-A0A526MH87-F1
#
_cell.length_a   1.000
_cell.length_b   1.000
_cell.length_c   1.000
_cell.angle_alpha   90.00
_cell.angle_beta   90.00
_cell.angle_gamma   90.00
#
_symmetry.space_group_name_H-M   'P 1'
#
loop_
_entity.id
_entity.type
_entity.pdbx_description
1 polymer ?
#
loop_
_entity_poly.entity_id
_entity_poly.type
_entity_poly.pdbx_seq_one_letter_code
_entity_poly.pdbx_strand_id
1 'polypeptide(L)'
;MSDLHPAASPVTGSTPAPGKTPRKLSQAVVIVHGMGEQQPMSTLREFVQAVWSHDPARVPFYARVSDPGRPAGEKINRSWITPDSRTNSHELRRITTPYDVAGRRTDFYELYWADITQGTTRGRLAAWVTSLLWRKPADIPRDARGLYVVTLLAVITVLCAALVLATSASQGYLSWTTGTLVTILASFVIWLVDRFGLPYFGDVAAYVRAEAATVEKRALVRDRGLTLLRRLMMDDGYDRIVLVSHSLGSIIAYDLLQILWADFRPRKLEAARDKARLKAIHAVDKATLKSDGAAWPSLDDFSGFRRAQWELYRQLRVRDADHPLPWKISDFVTLGSPLTHSEFLVTYNLAEFRRGIAERLFSACPPIAETAAGGTVLYQEGRSRSGKPQRAVHHGAVFAATRWTNIFDRGNGWLTGDPISGPMAENFGPGVEDIQVKLRSSRGRIFTHTLYWSLKAAGIEIAPAAGTPRSHIDVLRDAVDLGRKFEPSQAVPTIAAGK
;
A
#
# COMPACT_ATOMS: atom_id res chain seq x y z
N MET A 1 48.89 17.95 71.30
CA MET A 1 48.20 17.00 70.38
C MET A 1 46.90 17.66 70.02
N SER A 2 46.75 17.96 68.74
CA SER A 2 45.86 18.99 68.20
C SER A 2 44.47 18.42 67.90
N ASP A 3 43.44 19.05 68.45
CA ASP A 3 42.03 18.77 68.15
C ASP A 3 41.65 19.40 66.80
N LEU A 4 41.27 18.55 65.83
CA LEU A 4 40.84 18.94 64.49
C LEU A 4 39.31 19.02 64.43
N HIS A 5 38.79 20.24 64.33
CA HIS A 5 37.42 20.51 63.85
C HIS A 5 37.26 20.08 62.38
N PRO A 6 36.18 19.39 61.98
CA PRO A 6 35.87 19.18 60.58
C PRO A 6 35.22 20.43 59.96
N ALA A 7 35.88 20.95 58.92
CA ALA A 7 35.41 22.09 58.12
C ALA A 7 34.19 21.72 57.26
N ALA A 8 33.25 22.65 57.15
CA ALA A 8 32.06 22.56 56.32
C ALA A 8 32.42 22.41 54.83
N SER A 9 31.80 21.43 54.16
CA SER A 9 31.94 21.23 52.71
C SER A 9 31.18 22.31 51.93
N PRO A 10 31.76 22.88 50.86
CA PRO A 10 31.09 23.86 50.02
C PRO A 10 30.02 23.17 49.15
N VAL A 11 28.85 23.82 49.08
CA VAL A 11 27.73 23.46 48.20
C VAL A 11 28.20 23.54 46.76
N THR A 12 28.43 22.39 46.12
CA THR A 12 28.67 22.30 44.68
C THR A 12 27.35 22.47 43.96
N GLY A 13 27.20 23.59 43.26
CA GLY A 13 26.11 23.84 42.33
C GLY A 13 26.00 22.69 41.32
N SER A 14 24.79 22.20 41.15
CA SER A 14 24.45 21.18 40.16
C SER A 14 24.76 21.69 38.74
N THR A 15 25.83 21.16 38.15
CA THR A 15 26.11 21.29 36.72
C THR A 15 24.94 20.70 35.92
N PRO A 16 24.35 21.41 34.94
CA PRO A 16 23.32 20.84 34.09
C PRO A 16 23.88 19.66 33.30
N ALA A 17 23.14 18.55 33.27
CA ALA A 17 23.49 17.34 32.53
C ALA A 17 23.82 17.67 31.06
N PRO A 18 24.86 17.05 30.47
CA PRO A 18 25.25 17.33 29.10
C PRO A 18 24.08 17.05 28.15
N GLY A 19 23.73 18.06 27.35
CA GLY A 19 22.65 18.00 26.38
C GLY A 19 22.79 16.76 25.50
N LYS A 20 21.78 15.88 25.55
CA LYS A 20 21.70 14.71 24.66
C LYS A 20 21.82 15.22 23.23
N THR A 21 22.82 14.72 22.50
CA THR A 21 22.96 14.97 21.06
C THR A 21 21.61 14.71 20.39
N PRO A 22 21.13 15.61 19.49
CA PRO A 22 19.84 15.43 18.85
C PRO A 22 19.79 14.05 18.19
N ARG A 23 18.76 13.24 18.51
CA ARG A 23 18.58 11.92 17.92
C ARG A 23 18.49 12.07 16.40
N LYS A 24 19.37 11.39 15.66
CA LYS A 24 19.30 11.38 14.20
C LYS A 24 17.99 10.73 13.74
N LEU A 25 17.31 11.39 12.81
CA LEU A 25 16.02 10.96 12.29
C LEU A 25 16.17 9.66 11.49
N SER A 26 15.24 8.74 11.64
CA SER A 26 15.20 7.52 10.79
C SER A 26 13.78 7.21 10.32
N GLN A 27 13.67 6.61 9.15
CA GLN A 27 12.40 6.17 8.58
C GLN A 27 12.48 4.73 8.06
N ALA A 28 11.34 4.06 8.04
CA ALA A 28 11.20 2.73 7.47
C ALA A 28 10.35 2.79 6.19
N VAL A 29 10.72 2.01 5.20
CA VAL A 29 9.89 1.74 4.01
C VAL A 29 9.60 0.25 4.00
N VAL A 30 8.32 -0.11 4.05
CA VAL A 30 7.89 -1.51 4.05
C VAL A 30 7.22 -1.79 2.71
N ILE A 31 7.77 -2.72 1.95
CA ILE A 31 7.22 -3.16 0.67
C ILE A 31 6.41 -4.43 0.91
N VAL A 32 5.15 -4.40 0.51
CA VAL A 32 4.25 -5.55 0.50
C VAL A 32 4.00 -5.92 -0.96
N HIS A 33 4.71 -6.93 -1.46
CA HIS A 33 4.54 -7.42 -2.83
C HIS A 33 3.66 -8.68 -2.81
N GLY A 34 2.99 -8.99 -3.92
CA GLY A 34 2.02 -10.09 -3.95
C GLY A 34 2.08 -11.02 -5.16
N MET A 35 3.28 -11.24 -5.70
CA MET A 35 3.46 -12.04 -6.92
C MET A 35 4.48 -13.16 -6.72
N GLY A 36 3.98 -14.40 -6.64
CA GLY A 36 4.72 -15.65 -6.84
C GLY A 36 5.93 -15.91 -5.94
N GLU A 37 6.57 -17.06 -6.14
CA GLU A 37 7.88 -17.36 -5.56
C GLU A 37 8.96 -16.57 -6.29
N GLN A 38 9.41 -15.49 -5.68
CA GLN A 38 10.58 -14.76 -6.14
C GLN A 38 11.80 -15.15 -5.32
N GLN A 39 13.00 -14.96 -5.89
CA GLN A 39 14.21 -15.12 -5.10
C GLN A 39 14.18 -14.14 -3.92
N PRO A 40 14.43 -14.59 -2.67
CA PRO A 40 14.45 -13.71 -1.51
C PRO A 40 15.31 -12.47 -1.76
N MET A 41 14.86 -11.30 -1.29
CA MET A 41 15.52 -10.00 -1.47
C MET A 41 15.54 -9.42 -2.89
N SER A 42 15.11 -10.14 -3.94
CA SER A 42 15.19 -9.62 -5.32
C SER A 42 14.30 -8.39 -5.51
N THR A 43 13.01 -8.46 -5.16
CA THR A 43 12.09 -7.32 -5.19
C THR A 43 12.59 -6.17 -4.33
N LEU A 44 13.01 -6.44 -3.09
CA LEU A 44 13.53 -5.40 -2.19
C LEU A 44 14.75 -4.68 -2.79
N ARG A 45 15.69 -5.42 -3.42
CA ARG A 45 16.86 -4.84 -4.07
C ARG A 45 16.51 -3.98 -5.26
N GLU A 46 15.67 -4.47 -6.17
CA GLU A 46 15.24 -3.72 -7.36
C GLU A 46 14.50 -2.44 -6.97
N PHE A 47 13.64 -2.52 -5.95
CA PHE A 47 12.95 -1.34 -5.45
C PHE A 47 13.92 -0.31 -4.85
N VAL A 48 14.86 -0.74 -3.99
CA VAL A 48 15.87 0.15 -3.41
C VAL A 48 16.75 0.77 -4.49
N GLN A 49 17.07 0.03 -5.56
CA GLN A 49 17.80 0.58 -6.69
C GLN A 49 17.07 1.75 -7.33
N ALA A 50 15.74 1.64 -7.48
CA ALA A 50 14.90 2.67 -8.07
C ALA A 50 14.73 3.90 -7.18
N VAL A 51 14.36 3.70 -5.90
CA VAL A 51 13.99 4.82 -5.01
C VAL A 51 15.16 5.43 -4.24
N TRP A 52 16.28 4.71 -4.10
CA TRP A 52 17.46 5.18 -3.37
C TRP A 52 18.73 5.18 -4.22
N SER A 53 19.16 4.03 -4.76
CA SER A 53 20.51 3.93 -5.35
C SER A 53 20.71 4.85 -6.54
N HIS A 54 19.70 5.01 -7.39
CA HIS A 54 19.76 5.88 -8.57
C HIS A 54 19.08 7.24 -8.36
N ASP A 55 18.80 7.65 -7.11
CA ASP A 55 18.33 9.00 -6.80
C ASP A 55 19.52 9.89 -6.41
N PRO A 56 20.09 10.69 -7.35
CA PRO A 56 21.23 11.53 -7.05
C PRO A 56 20.92 12.63 -6.01
N ALA A 57 19.66 12.96 -5.76
CA ALA A 57 19.28 14.02 -4.82
C ALA A 57 19.42 13.60 -3.35
N ARG A 58 19.56 12.31 -3.04
CA ARG A 58 19.63 11.84 -1.64
C ARG A 58 20.99 11.98 -0.99
N VAL A 59 22.07 11.86 -1.74
CA VAL A 59 23.43 11.91 -1.20
C VAL A 59 24.35 12.79 -2.04
N PRO A 60 25.34 13.47 -1.42
CA PRO A 60 26.33 14.24 -2.16
C PRO A 60 27.13 13.38 -3.14
N PHE A 61 27.63 13.98 -4.23
CA PHE A 61 28.30 13.24 -5.30
C PHE A 61 29.51 12.41 -4.82
N TYR A 62 30.22 12.88 -3.79
CA TYR A 62 31.41 12.23 -3.22
C TYR A 62 31.08 11.00 -2.36
N ALA A 63 29.82 10.86 -1.92
CA ALA A 63 29.37 9.72 -1.11
C ALA A 63 28.88 8.54 -1.97
N ARG A 64 28.85 8.69 -3.30
CA ARG A 64 28.39 7.68 -4.25
C ARG A 64 29.50 6.69 -4.59
N VAL A 65 29.11 5.44 -4.84
CA VAL A 65 30.00 4.33 -5.22
C VAL A 65 29.73 3.90 -6.66
N SER A 66 30.72 3.29 -7.30
CA SER A 66 30.51 2.66 -8.62
C SER A 66 29.50 1.52 -8.51
N ASP A 67 28.57 1.44 -9.45
CA ASP A 67 27.60 0.34 -9.54
C ASP A 67 28.32 -0.98 -9.88
N PRO A 68 28.29 -2.00 -8.98
CA PRO A 68 28.89 -3.29 -9.25
C PRO A 68 28.24 -4.04 -10.43
N GLY A 69 26.96 -3.72 -10.74
CA GLY A 69 26.19 -4.38 -11.78
C GLY A 69 26.31 -3.74 -13.17
N ARG A 70 26.95 -2.56 -13.27
CA ARG A 70 27.16 -1.86 -14.55
C ARG A 70 28.62 -1.42 -14.70
N PRO A 71 29.39 -2.07 -15.59
CA PRO A 71 30.82 -1.76 -15.79
C PRO A 71 31.09 -0.33 -16.33
N ALA A 72 30.06 0.40 -16.77
CA ALA A 72 30.16 1.71 -17.40
C ALA A 72 30.46 2.89 -16.43
N GLY A 73 30.80 2.62 -15.16
CA GLY A 73 31.22 3.65 -14.20
C GLY A 73 30.08 4.52 -13.65
N GLU A 74 28.83 4.07 -13.75
CA GLU A 74 27.68 4.77 -13.17
C GLU A 74 27.82 4.81 -11.63
N LYS A 75 27.67 6.00 -11.04
CA LYS A 75 27.79 6.20 -9.59
C LYS A 75 26.42 6.17 -8.92
N ILE A 76 26.26 5.25 -7.98
CA ILE A 76 25.02 5.01 -7.22
C ILE A 76 25.19 5.30 -5.73
N ASN A 77 24.07 5.50 -5.03
CA ASN A 77 24.06 5.66 -3.59
C ASN A 77 24.29 4.31 -2.92
N ARG A 78 25.22 4.29 -1.95
CA ARG A 78 25.56 3.08 -1.20
C ARG A 78 24.37 2.66 -0.31
N SER A 79 24.22 1.35 -0.12
CA SER A 79 23.31 0.73 0.84
C SER A 79 23.89 -0.60 1.31
N TRP A 80 23.48 -1.08 2.49
CA TRP A 80 23.95 -2.35 3.06
C TRP A 80 22.81 -3.28 3.37
N ILE A 81 23.02 -4.57 3.15
CA ILE A 81 22.09 -5.61 3.61
C ILE A 81 22.49 -5.98 5.05
N THR A 82 21.57 -5.78 5.99
CA THR A 82 21.78 -6.03 7.40
C THR A 82 20.81 -7.13 7.86
N PRO A 83 21.25 -8.11 8.65
CA PRO A 83 20.34 -9.04 9.30
C PRO A 83 19.29 -8.29 10.11
N ASP A 84 18.04 -8.77 10.09
CA ASP A 84 16.96 -8.18 10.87
C ASP A 84 16.29 -9.24 11.73
N SER A 85 16.21 -8.98 13.04
CA SER A 85 15.50 -9.85 13.98
C SER A 85 14.01 -9.49 14.10
N ARG A 86 13.57 -8.36 13.52
CA ARG A 86 12.20 -7.86 13.66
C ARG A 86 11.19 -8.56 12.75
N THR A 87 11.62 -9.11 11.61
CA THR A 87 10.79 -9.84 10.64
C THR A 87 10.45 -11.27 11.04
N ASN A 88 11.02 -11.81 12.14
CA ASN A 88 10.88 -13.23 12.56
C ASN A 88 11.20 -14.25 11.43
N SER A 89 11.93 -13.83 10.39
CA SER A 89 12.37 -14.68 9.29
C SER A 89 13.87 -14.52 9.12
N HIS A 90 14.62 -15.62 9.24
CA HIS A 90 16.07 -15.63 9.07
C HIS A 90 16.50 -15.40 7.62
N GLU A 91 15.60 -15.61 6.66
CA GLU A 91 15.81 -15.40 5.23
C GLU A 91 15.58 -13.95 4.81
N LEU A 92 14.77 -13.19 5.55
CA LEU A 92 14.49 -11.79 5.26
C LEU A 92 15.51 -10.89 5.94
N ARG A 93 16.17 -10.06 5.13
CA ARG A 93 17.12 -9.05 5.60
C ARG A 93 16.57 -7.66 5.31
N ARG A 94 17.08 -6.68 6.04
CA ARG A 94 16.77 -5.27 5.82
C ARG A 94 17.85 -4.64 4.95
N ILE A 95 17.47 -3.70 4.09
CA ILE A 95 18.44 -2.84 3.40
C ILE A 95 18.50 -1.50 4.14
N THR A 96 19.68 -1.13 4.63
CA THR A 96 19.91 0.10 5.39
C THR A 96 20.73 1.09 4.56
N THR A 97 20.37 2.37 4.57
CA THR A 97 21.10 3.43 3.88
C THR A 97 22.09 4.16 4.80
N PRO A 98 23.06 4.91 4.26
CA PRO A 98 23.70 5.98 5.02
C PRO A 98 22.69 7.10 5.30
N TYR A 99 23.10 8.06 6.12
CA TYR A 99 22.31 9.29 6.31
C TYR A 99 22.27 10.09 5.00
N ASP A 100 21.07 10.52 4.62
CA ASP A 100 20.85 11.38 3.45
C ASP A 100 21.35 12.83 3.70
N VAL A 101 21.23 13.68 2.69
CA VAL A 101 21.58 15.12 2.78
C VAL A 101 20.85 15.88 3.90
N ALA A 102 19.73 15.35 4.41
CA ALA A 102 18.97 15.92 5.51
C ALA A 102 19.25 15.19 6.85
N GLY A 103 20.26 14.33 6.90
CA GLY A 103 20.64 13.60 8.11
C GLY A 103 19.68 12.49 8.51
N ARG A 104 18.90 11.92 7.56
CA ARG A 104 17.97 10.82 7.80
C ARG A 104 18.50 9.48 7.32
N ARG A 105 18.33 8.44 8.13
CA ARG A 105 18.55 7.04 7.71
C ARG A 105 17.26 6.43 7.20
N THR A 106 17.30 5.71 6.09
CA THR A 106 16.17 4.95 5.58
C THR A 106 16.48 3.46 5.66
N ASP A 107 15.55 2.71 6.23
CA ASP A 107 15.64 1.27 6.30
C ASP A 107 14.49 0.63 5.53
N PHE A 108 14.80 -0.29 4.62
CA PHE A 108 13.84 -0.95 3.74
C PHE A 108 13.58 -2.39 4.17
N TYR A 109 12.30 -2.72 4.24
CA TYR A 109 11.77 -4.01 4.66
C TYR A 109 10.89 -4.61 3.57
N GLU A 110 10.88 -5.93 3.50
CA GLU A 110 9.98 -6.69 2.63
C GLU A 110 9.06 -7.54 3.52
N LEU A 111 7.74 -7.36 3.36
CA LEU A 111 6.75 -8.27 3.92
C LEU A 111 6.52 -9.40 2.92
N TYR A 112 7.35 -10.43 3.00
CA TYR A 112 7.23 -11.64 2.19
C TYR A 112 6.22 -12.61 2.83
N TRP A 113 5.27 -13.08 2.03
CA TRP A 113 4.20 -13.98 2.48
C TRP A 113 3.93 -15.16 1.53
N ALA A 114 4.58 -15.20 0.37
CA ALA A 114 4.33 -16.24 -0.64
C ALA A 114 4.67 -17.66 -0.13
N ASP A 115 5.57 -17.79 0.84
CA ASP A 115 5.87 -19.04 1.55
C ASP A 115 4.65 -19.61 2.30
N ILE A 116 3.74 -18.75 2.78
CA ILE A 116 2.56 -19.16 3.55
C ILE A 116 1.45 -19.69 2.62
N THR A 117 1.38 -19.21 1.37
CA THR A 117 0.27 -19.49 0.46
C THR A 117 0.48 -20.70 -0.46
N GLN A 118 1.58 -21.44 -0.31
CA GLN A 118 1.91 -22.62 -1.12
C GLN A 118 0.81 -23.71 -1.09
N GLY A 119 0.56 -24.33 -2.25
CA GLY A 119 -0.28 -25.53 -2.41
C GLY A 119 -1.73 -25.28 -2.83
N THR A 120 -2.14 -25.89 -3.96
CA THR A 120 -3.48 -26.06 -4.57
C THR A 120 -4.07 -24.96 -5.48
N THR A 121 -3.32 -24.52 -6.50
CA THR A 121 -3.72 -23.46 -7.44
C THR A 121 -4.88 -23.84 -8.39
N ARG A 122 -4.99 -25.12 -8.78
CA ARG A 122 -5.94 -25.58 -9.83
C ARG A 122 -7.41 -25.63 -9.38
N GLY A 123 -7.69 -26.23 -8.22
CA GLY A 123 -9.07 -26.30 -7.69
C GLY A 123 -9.65 -24.93 -7.31
N ARG A 124 -8.79 -24.03 -6.81
CA ARG A 124 -9.16 -22.66 -6.43
C ARG A 124 -9.44 -21.77 -7.63
N LEU A 125 -8.64 -21.89 -8.71
CA LEU A 125 -8.94 -21.23 -9.98
C LEU A 125 -10.26 -21.75 -10.56
N ALA A 126 -10.50 -23.07 -10.51
CA ALA A 126 -11.75 -23.66 -10.98
C ALA A 126 -12.97 -23.13 -10.19
N ALA A 127 -12.87 -23.00 -8.86
CA ALA A 127 -13.92 -22.41 -8.01
C ALA A 127 -14.18 -20.93 -8.31
N TRP A 128 -13.12 -20.16 -8.62
CA TRP A 128 -13.26 -18.76 -9.05
C TRP A 128 -13.96 -18.67 -10.41
N VAL A 129 -13.52 -19.46 -11.39
CA VAL A 129 -14.14 -19.51 -12.72
C VAL A 129 -15.60 -19.93 -12.62
N THR A 130 -15.95 -20.96 -11.84
CA THR A 130 -17.36 -21.34 -11.65
C THR A 130 -18.17 -20.20 -11.02
N SER A 131 -17.69 -19.59 -9.94
CA SER A 131 -18.40 -18.46 -9.32
C SER A 131 -18.62 -17.28 -10.27
N LEU A 132 -17.67 -17.05 -11.19
CA LEU A 132 -17.76 -16.05 -12.24
C LEU A 132 -18.85 -16.42 -13.26
N LEU A 133 -18.92 -17.68 -13.70
CA LEU A 133 -19.91 -18.16 -14.67
C LEU A 133 -21.36 -18.06 -14.14
N TRP A 134 -21.57 -18.24 -12.83
CA TRP A 134 -22.90 -18.12 -12.19
C TRP A 134 -23.29 -16.69 -11.79
N ARG A 135 -22.42 -15.69 -12.00
CA ARG A 135 -22.70 -14.28 -11.70
C ARG A 135 -23.55 -13.64 -12.80
N LYS A 136 -24.50 -12.76 -12.44
CA LYS A 136 -25.32 -12.04 -13.42
C LYS A 136 -24.45 -11.04 -14.20
N PRO A 137 -24.54 -10.98 -15.55
CA PRO A 137 -23.70 -10.08 -16.35
C PRO A 137 -23.86 -8.58 -16.03
N ALA A 138 -24.99 -8.19 -15.45
CA ALA A 138 -25.27 -6.81 -15.04
C ALA A 138 -24.37 -6.36 -13.86
N ASP A 139 -23.94 -7.29 -13.01
CA ASP A 139 -23.16 -7.03 -11.79
C ASP A 139 -21.64 -6.96 -12.05
N ILE A 140 -21.23 -7.05 -13.33
CA ILE A 140 -19.84 -7.00 -13.75
C ILE A 140 -19.51 -5.56 -14.20
N PRO A 141 -18.48 -4.92 -13.61
CA PRO A 141 -18.02 -3.59 -14.00
C PRO A 141 -17.74 -3.52 -15.50
N ARG A 142 -18.02 -2.38 -16.13
CA ARG A 142 -17.90 -2.22 -17.60
C ARG A 142 -16.50 -2.59 -18.10
N ASP A 143 -15.48 -2.26 -17.32
CA ASP A 143 -14.07 -2.49 -17.64
C ASP A 143 -13.68 -3.99 -17.54
N ALA A 144 -14.40 -4.76 -16.70
CA ALA A 144 -14.16 -6.19 -16.49
C ALA A 144 -15.04 -7.10 -17.37
N ARG A 145 -16.07 -6.57 -18.06
CA ARG A 145 -16.97 -7.36 -18.93
C ARG A 145 -16.24 -8.05 -20.08
N GLY A 146 -15.20 -7.41 -20.63
CA GLY A 146 -14.37 -8.02 -21.66
C GLY A 146 -13.69 -9.29 -21.17
N LEU A 147 -13.17 -9.29 -19.93
CA LEU A 147 -12.56 -10.47 -19.32
C LEU A 147 -13.60 -11.56 -19.10
N TYR A 148 -14.76 -11.20 -18.56
CA TYR A 148 -15.86 -12.15 -18.34
C TYR A 148 -16.23 -12.89 -19.62
N VAL A 149 -16.41 -12.17 -20.73
CA VAL A 149 -16.75 -12.77 -22.03
C VAL A 149 -15.62 -13.66 -22.53
N VAL A 150 -14.36 -13.22 -22.43
CA VAL A 150 -13.21 -14.03 -22.86
C VAL A 150 -13.06 -15.29 -22.02
N THR A 151 -13.19 -15.21 -20.70
CA THR A 151 -13.15 -16.36 -19.79
C THR A 151 -14.31 -17.31 -20.06
N LEU A 152 -15.52 -16.79 -20.25
CA LEU A 152 -16.71 -17.58 -20.61
C LEU A 152 -16.51 -18.30 -21.94
N LEU A 153 -16.02 -17.60 -22.97
CA LEU A 153 -15.72 -18.19 -24.28
C LEU A 153 -14.62 -19.25 -24.19
N ALA A 154 -13.57 -19.01 -23.39
CA ALA A 154 -12.51 -20.00 -23.18
C ALA A 154 -13.04 -21.26 -22.48
N VAL A 155 -13.88 -21.10 -21.45
CA VAL A 155 -14.54 -22.24 -20.77
C VAL A 155 -15.45 -22.99 -21.74
N ILE A 156 -16.30 -22.29 -22.49
CA ILE A 156 -17.18 -22.91 -23.49
C ILE A 156 -16.34 -23.66 -24.53
N THR A 157 -15.24 -23.07 -25.02
CA THR A 157 -14.35 -23.71 -25.99
C THR A 157 -13.76 -25.01 -25.44
N VAL A 158 -13.31 -25.01 -24.17
CA VAL A 158 -12.79 -26.21 -23.51
C VAL A 158 -13.89 -27.26 -23.30
N LEU A 159 -15.09 -26.86 -22.88
CA LEU A 159 -16.22 -27.76 -22.69
C LEU A 159 -16.71 -28.36 -24.01
N CYS A 160 -16.79 -27.55 -25.08
CA CYS A 160 -17.12 -28.01 -26.42
C CYS A 160 -16.04 -28.97 -26.96
N ALA A 161 -14.76 -28.65 -26.78
CA ALA A 161 -13.66 -29.53 -27.16
C ALA A 161 -13.74 -30.87 -26.40
N ALA A 162 -14.00 -30.85 -25.09
CA ALA A 162 -14.17 -32.04 -24.28
C ALA A 162 -15.39 -32.88 -24.71
N LEU A 163 -16.52 -32.24 -25.01
CA LEU A 163 -17.73 -32.90 -25.49
C LEU A 163 -17.52 -33.53 -26.87
N VAL A 164 -16.85 -32.82 -27.80
CA VAL A 164 -16.49 -33.34 -29.12
C VAL A 164 -15.54 -34.52 -29.01
N LEU A 165 -14.53 -34.45 -28.14
CA LEU A 165 -13.62 -35.57 -27.89
C LEU A 165 -14.37 -36.78 -27.28
N ALA A 166 -15.21 -36.57 -26.28
CA ALA A 166 -15.98 -37.65 -25.64
C ALA A 166 -16.96 -38.33 -26.62
N THR A 167 -17.68 -37.54 -27.42
CA THR A 167 -18.62 -38.07 -28.43
C THR A 167 -17.90 -38.75 -29.59
N SER A 168 -16.73 -38.23 -30.03
CA SER A 168 -15.91 -38.86 -31.06
C SER A 168 -15.36 -40.22 -30.65
N ALA A 169 -14.90 -40.36 -29.40
CA ALA A 169 -14.42 -41.63 -28.85
C ALA A 169 -15.54 -42.67 -28.76
N SER A 170 -16.77 -42.25 -28.52
CA SER A 170 -17.93 -43.14 -28.40
C SER A 170 -18.57 -43.54 -29.74
N GLN A 171 -18.36 -42.78 -30.82
CA GLN A 171 -19.09 -42.97 -32.07
C GLN A 171 -18.21 -43.03 -33.34
N GLY A 172 -16.89 -42.85 -33.24
CA GLY A 172 -15.97 -43.00 -34.37
C GLY A 172 -16.11 -41.96 -35.50
N TYR A 173 -16.94 -40.92 -35.33
CA TYR A 173 -17.29 -39.96 -36.37
C TYR A 173 -16.20 -38.92 -36.71
N LEU A 174 -15.14 -38.83 -35.91
CA LEU A 174 -14.16 -37.75 -36.04
C LEU A 174 -12.90 -38.26 -36.74
N SER A 175 -12.49 -37.59 -37.81
CA SER A 175 -11.20 -37.88 -38.46
C SER A 175 -10.05 -37.69 -37.47
N TRP A 176 -9.02 -38.52 -37.56
CA TRP A 176 -7.83 -38.42 -36.70
C TRP A 176 -7.19 -37.03 -36.76
N THR A 177 -7.28 -36.35 -37.90
CA THR A 177 -6.84 -34.96 -38.10
C THR A 177 -7.62 -33.96 -37.24
N THR A 178 -8.95 -34.08 -37.19
CA THR A 178 -9.81 -33.18 -36.41
C THR A 178 -9.63 -33.42 -34.92
N GLY A 179 -9.52 -34.68 -34.48
CA GLY A 179 -9.23 -35.02 -33.07
C GLY A 179 -7.88 -34.48 -32.60
N THR A 180 -6.87 -34.53 -33.46
CA THR A 180 -5.53 -33.98 -33.18
C THR A 180 -5.56 -32.46 -33.07
N LEU A 181 -6.24 -31.75 -33.99
CA LEU A 181 -6.41 -30.30 -33.93
C LEU A 181 -7.13 -29.83 -32.67
N VAL A 182 -8.21 -30.51 -32.28
CA VAL A 182 -8.96 -30.20 -31.04
C VAL A 182 -8.09 -30.43 -29.81
N THR A 183 -7.29 -31.50 -29.79
CA THR A 183 -6.37 -31.80 -28.68
C THR A 183 -5.25 -30.78 -28.58
N ILE A 184 -4.68 -30.34 -29.71
CA ILE A 184 -3.66 -29.28 -29.77
C ILE A 184 -4.25 -27.97 -29.27
N LEU A 185 -5.44 -27.58 -29.74
CA LEU A 185 -6.10 -26.35 -29.31
C LEU A 185 -6.43 -26.38 -27.82
N ALA A 186 -6.99 -27.49 -27.31
CA ALA A 186 -7.30 -27.67 -25.89
C ALA A 186 -6.02 -27.65 -25.04
N SER A 187 -4.96 -28.33 -25.48
CA SER A 187 -3.66 -28.32 -24.80
C SER A 187 -3.00 -26.94 -24.81
N PHE A 188 -3.17 -26.19 -25.89
CA PHE A 188 -2.69 -24.81 -25.99
C PHE A 188 -3.46 -23.89 -25.03
N VAL A 189 -4.79 -24.04 -24.93
CA VAL A 189 -5.61 -23.29 -23.97
C VAL A 189 -5.24 -23.66 -22.53
N ILE A 190 -5.09 -24.96 -22.22
CA ILE A 190 -4.65 -25.43 -20.90
C ILE A 190 -3.25 -24.88 -20.58
N TRP A 191 -2.32 -24.94 -21.53
CA TRP A 191 -0.98 -24.37 -21.36
C TRP A 191 -1.02 -22.86 -21.13
N LEU A 192 -1.89 -22.13 -21.82
CA LEU A 192 -2.09 -20.70 -21.62
C LEU A 192 -2.63 -20.42 -20.21
N VAL A 193 -3.60 -21.21 -19.75
CA VAL A 193 -4.15 -21.12 -18.39
C VAL A 193 -3.12 -21.50 -17.33
N ASP A 194 -2.32 -22.55 -17.54
CA ASP A 194 -1.28 -22.96 -16.59
C ASP A 194 -0.13 -21.94 -16.53
N ARG A 195 0.20 -21.30 -17.65
CA ARG A 195 1.31 -20.33 -17.74
C ARG A 195 0.94 -18.92 -17.29
N PHE A 196 -0.28 -18.47 -17.59
CA PHE A 196 -0.73 -17.09 -17.36
C PHE A 196 -1.95 -16.98 -16.42
N GLY A 197 -2.75 -18.03 -16.29
CA GLY A 197 -3.94 -18.04 -15.43
C GLY A 197 -3.62 -18.42 -13.98
N LEU A 198 -3.05 -19.61 -13.77
CA LEU A 198 -2.81 -20.17 -12.43
C LEU A 198 -1.86 -19.33 -11.57
N PRO A 199 -0.70 -18.86 -12.05
CA PRO A 199 0.23 -18.09 -11.21
C PRO A 199 -0.31 -16.70 -10.84
N TYR A 200 -1.28 -16.17 -11.61
CA TYR A 200 -1.77 -14.80 -11.44
C TYR A 200 -3.13 -14.72 -10.75
N PHE A 201 -4.10 -15.55 -11.17
CA PHE A 201 -5.46 -15.54 -10.61
C PHE A 201 -5.65 -16.52 -9.46
N GLY A 202 -4.83 -17.58 -9.39
CA GLY A 202 -4.87 -18.55 -8.30
C GLY A 202 -4.59 -17.91 -6.93
N ASP A 203 -3.60 -17.01 -6.87
CA ASP A 203 -3.23 -16.30 -5.65
C ASP A 203 -4.23 -15.18 -5.30
N VAL A 204 -4.77 -14.49 -6.31
CA VAL A 204 -5.84 -13.50 -6.12
C VAL A 204 -7.08 -14.17 -5.52
N ALA A 205 -7.56 -15.27 -6.11
CA ALA A 205 -8.70 -16.02 -5.59
C ALA A 205 -8.44 -16.57 -4.17
N ALA A 206 -7.21 -16.97 -3.87
CA ALA A 206 -6.81 -17.47 -2.56
C ALA A 206 -6.90 -16.44 -1.43
N TYR A 207 -6.56 -15.17 -1.72
CA TYR A 207 -6.57 -14.13 -0.68
C TYR A 207 -7.90 -13.38 -0.60
N VAL A 208 -8.56 -13.20 -1.74
CA VAL A 208 -9.76 -12.37 -1.87
C VAL A 208 -11.02 -13.11 -1.42
N ARG A 209 -11.11 -14.43 -1.57
CA ARG A 209 -12.28 -15.19 -1.11
C ARG A 209 -12.07 -15.78 0.29
N ALA A 210 -13.05 -15.55 1.17
CA ALA A 210 -13.15 -16.19 2.47
C ALA A 210 -13.72 -17.61 2.33
N GLU A 211 -12.92 -18.55 1.84
CA GLU A 211 -13.23 -19.99 1.92
C GLU A 211 -12.59 -20.56 3.19
N ALA A 212 -13.19 -21.56 3.82
CA ALA A 212 -12.73 -22.08 5.12
C ALA A 212 -11.25 -22.54 5.11
N ALA A 213 -10.73 -22.98 3.95
CA ALA A 213 -9.33 -23.37 3.75
C ALA A 213 -8.34 -22.19 3.60
N THR A 214 -8.80 -20.95 3.36
CA THR A 214 -7.95 -19.75 3.19
C THR A 214 -7.84 -18.90 4.44
N VAL A 215 -8.71 -19.12 5.44
CA VAL A 215 -8.74 -18.34 6.70
C VAL A 215 -7.45 -18.49 7.51
N GLU A 216 -6.94 -19.71 7.67
CA GLU A 216 -5.71 -19.98 8.43
C GLU A 216 -4.49 -19.29 7.79
N LYS A 217 -4.31 -19.48 6.47
CA LYS A 217 -3.23 -18.83 5.72
C LYS A 217 -3.35 -17.30 5.78
N ARG A 218 -4.56 -16.75 5.63
CA ARG A 218 -4.80 -15.31 5.76
C ARG A 218 -4.48 -14.79 7.16
N ALA A 219 -4.84 -15.54 8.20
CA ALA A 219 -4.49 -15.21 9.58
C ALA A 219 -2.98 -15.19 9.79
N LEU A 220 -2.25 -16.17 9.26
CA LEU A 220 -0.77 -16.21 9.32
C LEU A 220 -0.12 -15.04 8.57
N VAL A 221 -0.59 -14.73 7.35
CA VAL A 221 -0.08 -13.57 6.58
C VAL A 221 -0.33 -12.27 7.34
N ARG A 222 -1.54 -12.10 7.91
CA ARG A 222 -1.88 -10.95 8.73
C ARG A 222 -1.02 -10.87 9.98
N ASP A 223 -0.87 -11.96 10.73
CA ASP A 223 -0.08 -12.00 11.96
C ASP A 223 1.38 -11.63 11.72
N ARG A 224 2.00 -12.15 10.65
CA ARG A 224 3.37 -11.78 10.25
C ARG A 224 3.47 -10.28 9.93
N GLY A 225 2.54 -9.76 9.13
CA GLY A 225 2.50 -8.34 8.78
C GLY A 225 2.28 -7.41 9.97
N LEU A 226 1.32 -7.76 10.84
CA LEU A 226 1.02 -7.02 12.06
C LEU A 226 2.21 -7.05 13.03
N THR A 227 2.87 -8.19 13.19
CA THR A 227 4.05 -8.32 14.05
C THR A 227 5.17 -7.38 13.61
N LEU A 228 5.50 -7.38 12.31
CA LEU A 228 6.51 -6.48 11.75
C LEU A 228 6.12 -5.01 11.96
N LEU A 229 4.92 -4.62 11.53
CA LEU A 229 4.49 -3.23 11.57
C LEU A 229 4.35 -2.70 13.00
N ARG A 230 3.82 -3.49 13.94
CA ARG A 230 3.75 -3.12 15.36
C ARG A 230 5.13 -2.90 15.96
N ARG A 231 6.10 -3.79 15.66
CA ARG A 231 7.50 -3.61 16.11
C ARG A 231 8.09 -2.32 15.57
N LEU A 232 7.89 -1.99 14.29
CA LEU A 232 8.37 -0.74 13.70
C LEU A 232 7.67 0.50 14.27
N MET A 233 6.36 0.45 14.52
CA MET A 233 5.59 1.55 15.08
C MET A 233 6.01 1.84 16.53
N MET A 234 6.30 0.82 17.33
CA MET A 234 6.72 0.97 18.73
C MET A 234 8.21 1.28 18.90
N ASP A 235 9.04 1.08 17.88
CA ASP A 235 10.48 1.36 17.92
C ASP A 235 10.75 2.87 17.86
N ASP A 236 11.28 3.45 18.95
CA ASP A 236 11.65 4.87 19.04
C ASP A 236 12.76 5.28 18.07
N GLY A 237 13.45 4.31 17.47
CA GLY A 237 14.42 4.54 16.41
C GLY A 237 13.79 5.10 15.14
N TYR A 238 12.52 4.77 14.85
CA TYR A 238 11.82 5.24 13.66
C TYR A 238 10.85 6.37 13.94
N ASP A 239 10.87 7.37 13.06
CA ASP A 239 10.03 8.56 13.08
C ASP A 239 8.87 8.49 12.09
N ARG A 240 9.04 7.73 11.00
CA ARG A 240 8.11 7.62 9.88
C ARG A 240 8.19 6.24 9.26
N ILE A 241 7.04 5.73 8.84
CA ILE A 241 6.88 4.51 8.08
C ILE A 241 6.12 4.83 6.80
N VAL A 242 6.66 4.43 5.66
CA VAL A 242 5.99 4.46 4.37
C VAL A 242 5.66 3.03 3.98
N LEU A 243 4.38 2.75 3.76
CA LEU A 243 3.91 1.44 3.34
C LEU A 243 3.71 1.45 1.83
N VAL A 244 4.55 0.72 1.10
CA VAL A 244 4.47 0.57 -0.34
C VAL A 244 3.93 -0.81 -0.64
N SER A 245 3.00 -0.90 -1.58
CA SER A 245 2.38 -2.16 -1.91
C SER A 245 2.24 -2.31 -3.41
N HIS A 246 2.43 -3.54 -3.88
CA HIS A 246 2.32 -3.88 -5.30
C HIS A 246 1.38 -5.05 -5.49
N SER A 247 0.53 -4.97 -6.52
CA SER A 247 -0.37 -6.05 -6.90
C SER A 247 -1.24 -6.51 -5.72
N LEU A 248 -1.40 -7.83 -5.52
CA LEU A 248 -2.14 -8.39 -4.39
C LEU A 248 -1.63 -7.92 -3.01
N GLY A 249 -0.36 -7.55 -2.92
CA GLY A 249 0.21 -6.96 -1.71
C GLY A 249 -0.52 -5.70 -1.25
N SER A 250 -1.18 -4.97 -2.15
CA SER A 250 -2.02 -3.82 -1.78
C SER A 250 -3.25 -4.22 -0.97
N ILE A 251 -3.88 -5.36 -1.26
CA ILE A 251 -5.04 -5.82 -0.47
C ILE A 251 -4.59 -6.18 0.94
N ILE A 252 -3.45 -6.89 1.05
CA ILE A 252 -2.86 -7.24 2.35
C ILE A 252 -2.50 -5.98 3.14
N ALA A 253 -1.77 -5.05 2.52
CA ALA A 253 -1.36 -3.81 3.17
C ALA A 253 -2.56 -2.97 3.63
N TYR A 254 -3.61 -2.87 2.81
CA TYR A 254 -4.84 -2.18 3.15
C TYR A 254 -5.54 -2.82 4.36
N ASP A 255 -5.67 -4.15 4.38
CA ASP A 255 -6.26 -4.90 5.50
C ASP A 255 -5.45 -4.72 6.81
N LEU A 256 -4.12 -4.79 6.72
CA LEU A 256 -3.21 -4.53 7.84
C LEU A 256 -3.37 -3.11 8.40
N LEU A 257 -3.52 -2.10 7.53
CA LEU A 257 -3.73 -0.71 7.95
C LEU A 257 -5.01 -0.55 8.77
N GLN A 258 -6.11 -1.19 8.35
CA GLN A 258 -7.37 -1.12 9.08
C GLN A 258 -7.27 -1.75 10.47
N ILE A 259 -6.65 -2.93 10.56
CA ILE A 259 -6.44 -3.64 11.84
C ILE A 259 -5.52 -2.82 12.76
N LEU A 260 -4.40 -2.32 12.24
CA LEU A 260 -3.47 -1.51 13.02
C LEU A 260 -4.12 -0.20 13.49
N TRP A 261 -4.92 0.44 12.66
CA TRP A 261 -5.62 1.66 13.06
C TRP A 261 -6.61 1.37 14.19
N ALA A 262 -7.34 0.25 14.15
CA ALA A 262 -8.20 -0.13 15.26
C ALA A 262 -7.45 -0.18 16.59
N ASP A 263 -6.19 -0.63 16.60
CA ASP A 263 -5.37 -0.68 17.81
C ASP A 263 -4.75 0.68 18.19
N PHE A 264 -4.14 1.37 17.23
CA PHE A 264 -3.31 2.57 17.43
C PHE A 264 -4.04 3.91 17.25
N ARG A 265 -5.34 3.90 16.90
CA ARG A 265 -6.11 5.13 16.75
C ARG A 265 -6.11 5.94 18.05
N PRO A 266 -6.22 7.28 17.95
CA PRO A 266 -6.36 8.15 19.12
C PRO A 266 -7.63 7.82 19.91
N ARG A 267 -7.47 7.55 21.21
CA ARG A 267 -8.56 7.29 22.16
C ARG A 267 -8.38 8.15 23.40
N LYS A 268 -9.40 8.24 24.26
CA LYS A 268 -9.35 9.02 25.51
C LYS A 268 -8.94 10.49 25.33
N LEU A 269 -9.22 11.09 24.17
CA LEU A 269 -8.88 12.48 23.88
C LEU A 269 -9.69 13.43 24.76
N GLU A 270 -9.01 14.36 25.42
CA GLU A 270 -9.63 15.39 26.27
C GLU A 270 -9.35 16.80 25.74
N ALA A 271 -10.38 17.63 25.63
CA ALA A 271 -10.28 18.99 25.06
C ALA A 271 -9.18 19.87 25.70
N ALA A 272 -8.99 19.73 27.01
CA ALA A 272 -8.00 20.52 27.75
C ALA A 272 -6.56 20.04 27.54
N ARG A 273 -6.35 18.74 27.30
CA ARG A 273 -5.01 18.12 27.17
C ARG A 273 -4.58 17.99 25.72
N ASP A 274 -5.51 17.59 24.86
CA ASP A 274 -5.25 17.19 23.48
C ASP A 274 -5.61 18.28 22.45
N LYS A 275 -5.48 19.56 22.82
CA LYS A 275 -5.89 20.69 21.97
C LYS A 275 -5.27 20.63 20.56
N ALA A 276 -3.99 20.27 20.45
CA ALA A 276 -3.29 20.19 19.16
C ALA A 276 -3.80 19.02 18.29
N ARG A 277 -3.96 17.82 18.89
CA ARG A 277 -4.53 16.64 18.20
C ARG A 277 -5.95 16.90 17.74
N LEU A 278 -6.80 17.43 18.63
CA LEU A 278 -8.17 17.77 18.29
C LEU A 278 -8.22 18.83 17.19
N LYS A 279 -7.37 19.88 17.24
CA LYS A 279 -7.30 20.87 16.16
C LYS A 279 -6.94 20.22 14.81
N ALA A 280 -5.99 19.29 14.79
CA ALA A 280 -5.60 18.56 13.58
C ALA A 280 -6.72 17.64 13.07
N ILE A 281 -7.47 16.98 13.96
CA ILE A 281 -8.63 16.15 13.61
C ILE A 281 -9.73 17.00 12.97
N HIS A 282 -10.10 18.13 13.59
CA HIS A 282 -11.10 19.05 13.02
C HIS A 282 -10.68 19.65 11.66
N ALA A 283 -9.38 19.72 11.36
CA ALA A 283 -8.91 20.17 10.05
C ALA A 283 -9.21 19.12 8.96
N VAL A 284 -9.10 17.83 9.30
CA VAL A 284 -9.45 16.71 8.40
C VAL A 284 -10.97 16.55 8.26
N ASP A 285 -11.71 16.82 9.33
CA ASP A 285 -13.18 16.68 9.37
C ASP A 285 -13.91 17.47 8.27
N LYS A 286 -13.31 18.57 7.80
CA LYS A 286 -13.82 19.40 6.70
C LYS A 286 -13.99 18.65 5.38
N ALA A 287 -13.24 17.56 5.18
CA ALA A 287 -13.28 16.75 3.97
C ALA A 287 -14.05 15.43 4.16
N THR A 288 -14.61 15.15 5.34
CA THR A 288 -15.24 13.85 5.63
C THR A 288 -16.41 13.52 4.69
N LEU A 289 -16.52 12.24 4.34
CA LEU A 289 -17.66 11.69 3.60
C LEU A 289 -18.89 11.64 4.52
N LYS A 290 -20.09 11.92 3.99
CA LYS A 290 -21.34 11.76 4.76
C LYS A 290 -21.53 10.30 5.20
N SER A 291 -22.17 10.08 6.35
CA SER A 291 -22.23 8.75 6.97
C SER A 291 -23.07 7.71 6.20
N ASP A 292 -23.81 8.10 5.16
CA ASP A 292 -24.58 7.20 4.31
C ASP A 292 -23.74 6.58 3.18
N GLY A 293 -22.51 7.08 2.94
CA GLY A 293 -21.60 6.56 1.91
C GLY A 293 -22.15 6.65 0.48
N ALA A 294 -23.22 7.41 0.26
CA ALA A 294 -24.03 7.34 -0.96
C ALA A 294 -23.37 7.99 -2.18
N ALA A 295 -22.56 9.04 -1.97
CA ALA A 295 -21.84 9.72 -3.04
C ALA A 295 -20.55 10.35 -2.52
N TRP A 296 -19.51 10.40 -3.36
CA TRP A 296 -18.27 11.09 -3.03
C TRP A 296 -18.47 12.60 -2.89
N PRO A 297 -17.88 13.25 -1.88
CA PRO A 297 -17.88 14.70 -1.80
C PRO A 297 -17.04 15.29 -2.94
N SER A 298 -17.32 16.53 -3.34
CA SER A 298 -16.32 17.29 -4.09
C SER A 298 -15.18 17.65 -3.14
N LEU A 299 -13.94 17.38 -3.53
CA LEU A 299 -12.75 17.72 -2.74
C LEU A 299 -11.97 18.84 -3.42
N ASP A 300 -12.54 20.05 -3.35
CA ASP A 300 -12.02 21.22 -4.07
C ASP A 300 -10.60 21.62 -3.62
N ASP A 301 -10.29 21.51 -2.31
CA ASP A 301 -8.96 21.76 -1.74
C ASP A 301 -8.24 20.45 -1.38
N PHE A 302 -7.94 19.63 -2.40
CA PHE A 302 -7.16 18.40 -2.25
C PHE A 302 -5.81 18.64 -1.54
N SER A 303 -5.12 19.73 -1.90
CA SER A 303 -3.83 20.09 -1.31
C SER A 303 -3.97 20.43 0.18
N GLY A 304 -5.03 21.13 0.59
CA GLY A 304 -5.35 21.41 1.98
C GLY A 304 -5.70 20.17 2.77
N PHE A 305 -6.46 19.25 2.18
CA PHE A 305 -6.72 17.94 2.79
C PHE A 305 -5.42 17.17 3.06
N ARG A 306 -4.50 17.08 2.08
CA ARG A 306 -3.20 16.43 2.28
C ARG A 306 -2.34 17.10 3.35
N ARG A 307 -2.40 18.43 3.48
CA ARG A 307 -1.74 19.17 4.57
C ARG A 307 -2.36 18.83 5.93
N ALA A 308 -3.69 18.71 6.01
CA ALA A 308 -4.38 18.32 7.24
C ALA A 308 -4.04 16.88 7.65
N GLN A 309 -4.00 15.94 6.70
CA GLN A 309 -3.56 14.56 6.96
C GLN A 309 -2.12 14.52 7.50
N TRP A 310 -1.21 15.29 6.90
CA TRP A 310 0.18 15.38 7.35
C TRP A 310 0.30 15.97 8.76
N GLU A 311 -0.48 17.00 9.07
CA GLU A 311 -0.48 17.59 10.41
C GLU A 311 -1.06 16.62 11.45
N LEU A 312 -2.15 15.92 11.14
CA LEU A 312 -2.69 14.91 12.04
C LEU A 312 -1.66 13.79 12.28
N TYR A 313 -1.08 13.24 11.22
CA TYR A 313 0.02 12.28 11.30
C TYR A 313 1.13 12.74 12.26
N ARG A 314 1.58 14.00 12.12
CA ARG A 314 2.62 14.56 12.97
C ARG A 314 2.26 14.60 14.46
N GLN A 315 0.99 14.85 14.79
CA GLN A 315 0.50 14.87 16.17
C GLN A 315 0.35 13.45 16.75
N LEU A 316 0.16 12.44 15.89
CA LEU A 316 -0.04 11.05 16.31
C LEU A 316 1.24 10.21 16.33
N ARG A 317 2.28 10.59 15.58
CA ARG A 317 3.53 9.82 15.49
C ARG A 317 4.38 9.82 16.76
N VAL A 318 4.12 10.76 17.67
CA VAL A 318 4.86 10.92 18.92
C VAL A 318 4.05 10.30 20.05
N ARG A 319 4.69 9.41 20.80
CA ARG A 319 4.12 8.84 22.02
C ARG A 319 4.24 9.83 23.19
N ASP A 320 3.26 9.82 24.07
CA ASP A 320 3.32 10.51 25.35
C ASP A 320 2.61 9.67 26.45
N ALA A 321 2.58 10.19 27.68
CA ALA A 321 2.01 9.47 28.82
C ALA A 321 0.50 9.22 28.69
N ASP A 322 -0.23 10.13 28.03
CA ASP A 322 -1.67 10.01 27.82
C ASP A 322 -1.96 9.12 26.59
N HIS A 323 -1.05 9.10 25.61
CA HIS A 323 -1.17 8.39 24.32
C HIS A 323 0.09 7.57 24.02
N PRO A 324 0.23 6.36 24.62
CA PRO A 324 1.45 5.55 24.51
C PRO A 324 1.62 4.82 23.17
N LEU A 325 0.57 4.76 22.34
CA LEU A 325 0.55 4.07 21.05
C LEU A 325 0.67 5.09 19.90
N PRO A 326 1.85 5.24 19.26
CA PRO A 326 2.04 6.22 18.20
C PRO A 326 1.59 5.69 16.83
N TRP A 327 0.96 6.55 16.03
CA TRP A 327 0.68 6.26 14.61
C TRP A 327 1.83 6.76 13.72
N LYS A 328 2.71 5.86 13.28
CA LYS A 328 3.92 6.20 12.51
C LYS A 328 3.81 6.02 10.99
N ILE A 329 2.69 5.50 10.48
CA ILE A 329 2.50 5.25 9.05
C ILE A 329 1.92 6.50 8.36
N SER A 330 2.77 7.23 7.65
CA SER A 330 2.35 8.50 7.02
C SER A 330 1.73 8.33 5.65
N ASP A 331 2.17 7.30 4.91
CA ASP A 331 1.89 7.14 3.49
C ASP A 331 1.62 5.68 3.17
N PHE A 332 0.56 5.47 2.38
CA PHE A 332 0.21 4.22 1.73
C PHE A 332 0.32 4.42 0.22
N VAL A 333 1.33 3.80 -0.40
CA VAL A 333 1.60 3.88 -1.83
C VAL A 333 1.20 2.57 -2.49
N THR A 334 0.27 2.61 -3.43
CA THR A 334 -0.19 1.43 -4.17
C THR A 334 0.32 1.46 -5.60
N LEU A 335 0.87 0.34 -6.08
CA LEU A 335 1.42 0.18 -7.43
C LEU A 335 0.71 -0.98 -8.12
N GLY A 336 0.08 -0.74 -9.27
CA GLY A 336 -0.58 -1.81 -10.02
C GLY A 336 -1.68 -2.53 -9.24
N SER A 337 -2.47 -1.78 -8.47
CA SER A 337 -3.30 -2.36 -7.41
C SER A 337 -4.63 -2.92 -7.91
N PRO A 338 -4.98 -4.19 -7.58
CA PRO A 338 -6.30 -4.77 -7.88
C PRO A 338 -7.42 -4.17 -7.02
N LEU A 339 -7.10 -3.35 -6.00
CA LEU A 339 -8.11 -2.68 -5.18
C LEU A 339 -9.04 -1.79 -6.02
N THR A 340 -8.60 -1.33 -7.20
CA THR A 340 -9.46 -0.66 -8.20
C THR A 340 -10.72 -1.46 -8.55
N HIS A 341 -10.72 -2.79 -8.36
CA HIS A 341 -11.85 -3.69 -8.64
C HIS A 341 -12.44 -4.33 -7.37
N SER A 342 -12.36 -3.64 -6.22
CA SER A 342 -12.82 -4.18 -4.91
C SER A 342 -14.31 -4.54 -4.87
N GLU A 343 -15.14 -3.88 -5.67
CA GLU A 343 -16.56 -4.19 -5.89
C GLU A 343 -16.80 -5.58 -6.51
N PHE A 344 -15.77 -6.13 -7.16
CA PHE A 344 -15.82 -7.44 -7.79
C PHE A 344 -14.98 -8.47 -7.04
N LEU A 345 -13.79 -8.07 -6.59
CA LEU A 345 -12.86 -8.92 -5.89
C LEU A 345 -13.32 -9.11 -4.43
N VAL A 346 -13.35 -8.03 -3.66
CA VAL A 346 -13.57 -8.10 -2.20
C VAL A 346 -15.04 -8.34 -1.85
N THR A 347 -15.97 -7.90 -2.70
CA THR A 347 -17.42 -7.97 -2.47
C THR A 347 -18.18 -8.51 -3.69
N TYR A 348 -19.48 -8.76 -3.53
CA TYR A 348 -20.32 -9.26 -4.63
C TYR A 348 -20.65 -8.18 -5.67
N ASN A 349 -20.77 -6.92 -5.26
CA ASN A 349 -21.08 -5.80 -6.15
C ASN A 349 -20.77 -4.44 -5.50
N LEU A 350 -20.91 -3.37 -6.29
CA LEU A 350 -20.67 -2.00 -5.84
C LEU A 350 -21.58 -1.60 -4.67
N ALA A 351 -22.84 -2.02 -4.64
CA ALA A 351 -23.77 -1.65 -3.57
C ALA A 351 -23.34 -2.26 -2.22
N GLU A 352 -22.90 -3.52 -2.21
CA GLU A 352 -22.34 -4.17 -1.02
C GLU A 352 -21.04 -3.51 -0.58
N PHE A 353 -20.17 -3.13 -1.52
CA PHE A 353 -18.95 -2.40 -1.21
C PHE A 353 -19.24 -1.04 -0.56
N ARG A 354 -20.20 -0.28 -1.11
CA ARG A 354 -20.66 1.00 -0.53
C ARG A 354 -21.25 0.83 0.85
N ARG A 355 -22.07 -0.22 1.04
CA ARG A 355 -22.59 -0.58 2.35
C ARG A 355 -21.45 -0.90 3.32
N GLY A 356 -20.42 -1.63 2.89
CA GLY A 356 -19.23 -1.91 3.71
C GLY A 356 -18.46 -0.65 4.12
N ILE A 357 -18.42 0.39 3.27
CA ILE A 357 -17.86 1.70 3.65
C ILE A 357 -18.74 2.38 4.70
N ALA A 358 -20.07 2.38 4.52
CA ALA A 358 -21.01 2.96 5.48
C ALA A 358 -20.98 2.25 6.86
N GLU A 359 -20.84 0.92 6.85
CA GLU A 359 -20.66 0.06 8.03
C GLU A 359 -19.25 0.13 8.61
N ARG A 360 -18.34 0.90 7.99
CA ARG A 360 -16.93 1.07 8.39
C ARG A 360 -16.11 -0.23 8.34
N LEU A 361 -16.58 -1.23 7.59
CA LEU A 361 -15.84 -2.44 7.24
C LEU A 361 -14.68 -2.11 6.29
N PHE A 362 -14.87 -1.14 5.41
CA PHE A 362 -13.84 -0.60 4.52
C PHE A 362 -13.61 0.88 4.81
N SER A 363 -12.35 1.26 4.91
CA SER A 363 -11.90 2.63 5.12
C SER A 363 -11.82 3.39 3.78
N ALA A 364 -12.50 4.53 3.69
CA ALA A 364 -12.45 5.45 2.56
C ALA A 364 -11.43 6.59 2.79
N CYS A 365 -11.01 7.25 1.72
CA CYS A 365 -10.18 8.45 1.71
C CYS A 365 -10.87 9.53 0.87
N PRO A 366 -11.44 10.59 1.46
CA PRO A 366 -11.45 10.93 2.89
C PRO A 366 -12.31 9.96 3.73
N PRO A 367 -12.06 9.89 5.05
CA PRO A 367 -12.81 9.01 5.94
C PRO A 367 -14.29 9.40 6.04
N ILE A 368 -15.13 8.40 6.29
CA ILE A 368 -16.56 8.61 6.57
C ILE A 368 -16.74 9.33 7.91
N ALA A 369 -17.74 10.18 8.02
CA ALA A 369 -18.09 10.85 9.26
C ALA A 369 -18.78 9.90 10.25
N GLU A 370 -18.66 10.22 11.54
CA GLU A 370 -19.30 9.51 12.64
C GLU A 370 -20.83 9.65 12.59
N THR A 371 -21.33 10.83 12.22
CA THR A 371 -22.76 11.16 12.27
C THR A 371 -23.34 11.44 10.89
N ALA A 372 -24.66 11.25 10.75
CA ALA A 372 -25.41 11.56 9.53
C ALA A 372 -25.39 13.04 9.15
N ALA A 373 -25.24 13.93 10.12
CA ALA A 373 -25.02 15.35 9.87
C ALA A 373 -23.63 15.64 9.25
N GLY A 374 -22.74 14.64 9.21
CA GLY A 374 -21.37 14.76 8.72
C GLY A 374 -20.42 15.42 9.73
N GLY A 375 -19.18 15.68 9.29
CA GLY A 375 -18.35 16.72 9.88
C GLY A 375 -17.53 16.34 11.12
N THR A 376 -17.42 15.06 11.48
CA THR A 376 -16.48 14.61 12.52
C THR A 376 -16.17 13.13 12.41
N VAL A 377 -14.91 12.72 12.57
CA VAL A 377 -14.52 11.30 12.78
C VAL A 377 -14.48 10.90 14.26
N LEU A 378 -14.86 11.81 15.16
CA LEU A 378 -14.85 11.60 16.61
C LEU A 378 -16.21 11.13 17.13
N TYR A 379 -16.17 10.13 18.01
CA TYR A 379 -17.31 9.75 18.86
C TYR A 379 -16.95 9.92 20.35
N GLN A 380 -17.98 10.02 21.19
CA GLN A 380 -17.79 10.05 22.64
C GLN A 380 -17.56 8.63 23.16
N GLU A 381 -16.36 8.37 23.68
CA GLU A 381 -15.97 7.05 24.20
C GLU A 381 -16.41 6.88 25.67
N GLY A 382 -16.47 7.99 26.42
CA GLY A 382 -16.87 7.96 27.82
C GLY A 382 -16.53 9.25 28.56
N ARG A 383 -16.26 9.11 29.86
CA ARG A 383 -15.79 10.20 30.73
C ARG A 383 -14.58 9.76 31.52
N SER A 384 -13.67 10.68 31.79
CA SER A 384 -12.51 10.44 32.65
C SER A 384 -12.92 10.29 34.11
N ARG A 385 -11.98 9.88 34.98
CA ARG A 385 -12.20 9.80 36.44
C ARG A 385 -12.60 11.16 37.05
N SER A 386 -12.24 12.27 36.39
CA SER A 386 -12.63 13.63 36.78
C SER A 386 -13.95 14.11 36.14
N GLY A 387 -14.68 13.22 35.47
CA GLY A 387 -15.98 13.50 34.85
C GLY A 387 -15.92 14.20 33.49
N LYS A 388 -14.72 14.49 32.97
CA LYS A 388 -14.53 15.19 31.68
C LYS A 388 -14.85 14.26 30.50
N PRO A 389 -15.51 14.75 29.43
CA PRO A 389 -15.82 13.94 28.27
C PRO A 389 -14.54 13.50 27.56
N GLN A 390 -14.48 12.21 27.22
CA GLN A 390 -13.40 11.61 26.45
C GLN A 390 -13.93 11.21 25.07
N ARG A 391 -13.15 11.55 24.04
CA ARG A 391 -13.47 11.26 22.64
C ARG A 391 -12.46 10.29 22.05
N ALA A 392 -12.88 9.54 21.06
CA ALA A 392 -12.02 8.66 20.28
C ALA A 392 -12.31 8.85 18.79
N VAL A 393 -11.29 8.65 17.97
CA VAL A 393 -11.47 8.55 16.52
C VAL A 393 -12.04 7.17 16.20
N HIS A 394 -13.02 7.07 15.29
CA HIS A 394 -13.57 5.76 14.93
C HIS A 394 -12.58 4.90 14.12
N HIS A 395 -12.83 3.59 14.10
CA HIS A 395 -11.92 2.59 13.54
C HIS A 395 -11.85 2.61 12.00
N GLY A 396 -12.85 3.14 11.29
CA GLY A 396 -12.80 3.31 9.83
C GLY A 396 -12.03 4.54 9.32
N ALA A 397 -11.33 5.29 10.18
CA ALA A 397 -10.75 6.60 9.86
C ALA A 397 -9.24 6.59 9.60
N VAL A 398 -8.64 5.48 9.16
CA VAL A 398 -7.18 5.38 9.00
C VAL A 398 -6.62 6.45 8.04
N PHE A 399 -7.34 6.75 6.97
CA PHE A 399 -6.95 7.77 5.99
C PHE A 399 -7.19 9.21 6.47
N ALA A 400 -7.59 9.42 7.72
CA ALA A 400 -7.49 10.73 8.36
C ALA A 400 -6.01 11.12 8.59
N ALA A 401 -5.17 10.15 8.94
CA ALA A 401 -3.77 10.35 9.32
C ALA A 401 -2.76 9.65 8.39
N THR A 402 -3.24 8.89 7.41
CA THR A 402 -2.40 8.25 6.38
C THR A 402 -2.81 8.74 5.01
N ARG A 403 -1.85 9.26 4.24
CA ARG A 403 -2.09 9.71 2.87
C ARG A 403 -2.04 8.51 1.94
N TRP A 404 -2.90 8.48 0.93
CA TRP A 404 -2.93 7.41 -0.06
C TRP A 404 -2.55 7.96 -1.44
N THR A 405 -1.49 7.41 -2.03
CA THR A 405 -1.11 7.66 -3.43
C THR A 405 -1.16 6.35 -4.21
N ASN A 406 -1.86 6.34 -5.36
CA ASN A 406 -2.02 5.19 -6.23
C ASN A 406 -1.39 5.46 -7.59
N ILE A 407 -0.46 4.60 -8.01
CA ILE A 407 0.21 4.68 -9.31
C ILE A 407 -0.24 3.49 -10.15
N PHE A 408 -0.78 3.77 -11.33
CA PHE A 408 -1.37 2.75 -12.20
C PHE A 408 -1.06 2.99 -13.69
N ASP A 409 -1.10 1.95 -14.52
CA ASP A 409 -0.90 2.03 -15.98
C ASP A 409 -2.10 1.47 -16.74
N ARG A 410 -2.94 2.37 -17.27
CA ARG A 410 -4.11 1.95 -18.07
C ARG A 410 -3.70 1.39 -19.43
N GLY A 411 -4.27 0.23 -19.73
CA GLY A 411 -4.19 -0.45 -21.01
C GLY A 411 -5.32 -0.12 -21.99
N ASN A 412 -5.24 -0.69 -23.19
CA ASN A 412 -6.38 -0.85 -24.09
C ASN A 412 -7.09 -2.18 -23.79
N GLY A 413 -7.60 -2.35 -22.56
CA GLY A 413 -8.05 -3.65 -22.05
C GLY A 413 -6.88 -4.56 -21.66
N TRP A 414 -6.85 -5.81 -22.13
CA TRP A 414 -5.88 -6.83 -21.69
C TRP A 414 -4.61 -6.95 -22.56
N LEU A 415 -4.60 -6.33 -23.74
CA LEU A 415 -3.52 -6.52 -24.73
C LEU A 415 -2.29 -5.63 -24.45
N THR A 416 -2.48 -4.51 -23.76
CA THR A 416 -1.42 -3.56 -23.46
C THR A 416 -1.60 -2.96 -22.08
N GLY A 417 -0.53 -2.51 -21.44
CA GLY A 417 -0.58 -1.87 -20.12
C GLY A 417 -0.69 -2.86 -18.97
N ASP A 418 -1.19 -2.38 -17.84
CA ASP A 418 -1.43 -3.18 -16.65
C ASP A 418 -2.95 -3.41 -16.49
N PRO A 419 -3.44 -4.61 -16.82
CA PRO A 419 -4.87 -4.89 -16.82
C PRO A 419 -5.46 -5.11 -15.42
N ILE A 420 -4.61 -5.14 -14.38
CA ILE A 420 -5.01 -5.34 -12.99
C ILE A 420 -5.21 -3.98 -12.31
N SER A 421 -4.55 -2.94 -12.83
CA SER A 421 -4.49 -1.62 -12.23
C SER A 421 -5.53 -0.66 -12.80
N GLY A 422 -5.89 0.33 -11.99
CA GLY A 422 -6.84 1.37 -12.35
C GLY A 422 -6.88 2.45 -11.29
N PRO A 423 -7.68 3.51 -11.52
CA PRO A 423 -7.87 4.55 -10.53
C PRO A 423 -8.56 3.99 -9.29
N MET A 424 -8.23 4.56 -8.15
CA MET A 424 -8.76 4.16 -6.86
C MET A 424 -9.86 5.09 -6.37
N ALA A 425 -9.87 6.34 -6.87
CA ALA A 425 -10.79 7.38 -6.41
C ALA A 425 -12.26 7.02 -6.60
N GLU A 426 -12.58 6.23 -7.63
CA GLU A 426 -13.95 5.75 -7.87
C GLU A 426 -14.45 4.88 -6.71
N ASN A 427 -13.62 4.02 -6.14
CA ASN A 427 -14.01 3.07 -5.09
C ASN A 427 -13.67 3.53 -3.67
N PHE A 428 -12.59 4.28 -3.48
CA PHE A 428 -12.15 4.69 -2.14
C PHE A 428 -12.26 6.18 -1.88
N GLY A 429 -12.52 6.98 -2.90
CA GLY A 429 -12.87 8.39 -2.76
C GLY A 429 -11.80 9.36 -3.27
N PRO A 430 -12.19 10.64 -3.40
CA PRO A 430 -11.38 11.68 -4.05
C PRO A 430 -10.14 12.09 -3.25
N GLY A 431 -9.98 11.59 -2.02
CA GLY A 431 -8.80 11.81 -1.20
C GLY A 431 -7.61 10.92 -1.59
N VAL A 432 -7.80 9.93 -2.47
CA VAL A 432 -6.69 9.14 -3.03
C VAL A 432 -6.03 9.92 -4.16
N GLU A 433 -4.71 10.07 -4.10
CA GLU A 433 -3.92 10.67 -5.18
C GLU A 433 -3.69 9.64 -6.29
N ASP A 434 -4.54 9.64 -7.30
CA ASP A 434 -4.40 8.78 -8.48
C ASP A 434 -3.42 9.40 -9.50
N ILE A 435 -2.30 8.72 -9.77
CA ILE A 435 -1.30 9.11 -10.76
C ILE A 435 -1.22 8.04 -11.85
N GLN A 436 -1.66 8.40 -13.05
CA GLN A 436 -1.56 7.52 -14.20
C GLN A 436 -0.17 7.62 -14.82
N VAL A 437 0.49 6.48 -15.04
CA VAL A 437 1.73 6.37 -15.81
C VAL A 437 1.51 5.51 -17.05
N LYS A 438 2.35 5.67 -18.06
CA LYS A 438 2.34 4.87 -19.29
C LYS A 438 3.65 4.12 -19.42
N LEU A 439 3.70 2.87 -18.93
CA LEU A 439 4.91 2.05 -18.87
C LEU A 439 5.18 1.32 -20.19
N ARG A 440 6.45 1.02 -20.49
CA ARG A 440 6.85 0.29 -21.70
C ARG A 440 8.12 -0.51 -21.41
N SER A 441 8.09 -1.79 -21.75
CA SER A 441 9.27 -2.65 -21.78
C SER A 441 10.01 -2.55 -23.13
N SER A 442 11.15 -3.23 -23.24
CA SER A 442 11.84 -3.40 -24.53
C SER A 442 10.98 -4.11 -25.58
N ARG A 443 10.02 -4.95 -25.17
CA ARG A 443 9.07 -5.66 -26.03
C ARG A 443 7.75 -4.90 -26.22
N GLY A 444 7.72 -3.61 -25.89
CA GLY A 444 6.51 -2.78 -25.98
C GLY A 444 5.67 -2.79 -24.71
N ARG A 445 4.35 -2.63 -24.86
CA ARG A 445 3.39 -2.50 -23.75
C ARG A 445 2.69 -3.81 -23.38
N ILE A 446 3.20 -4.95 -23.85
CA ILE A 446 2.63 -6.26 -23.52
C ILE A 446 2.93 -6.56 -22.05
N PHE A 447 1.89 -6.47 -21.21
CA PHE A 447 1.92 -6.70 -19.75
C PHE A 447 2.97 -5.86 -18.99
N THR A 448 2.55 -4.71 -18.47
CA THR A 448 3.46 -3.76 -17.80
C THR A 448 3.41 -3.81 -16.26
N HIS A 449 2.63 -4.73 -15.69
CA HIS A 449 2.30 -4.79 -14.27
C HIS A 449 3.52 -4.89 -13.33
N THR A 450 4.65 -5.44 -13.79
CA THR A 450 5.88 -5.57 -12.98
C THR A 450 6.88 -4.42 -13.17
N LEU A 451 6.54 -3.41 -13.99
CA LEU A 451 7.50 -2.41 -14.45
C LEU A 451 7.54 -1.12 -13.61
N TYR A 452 6.71 -0.99 -12.57
CA TYR A 452 6.53 0.24 -11.78
C TYR A 452 7.82 0.80 -11.15
N TRP A 453 8.78 -0.04 -10.79
CA TRP A 453 10.10 0.37 -10.29
C TRP A 453 11.25 -0.13 -11.17
N SER A 454 10.96 -0.61 -12.38
CA SER A 454 12.00 -1.11 -13.27
C SER A 454 12.77 0.04 -13.90
N LEU A 455 14.08 0.11 -13.62
CA LEU A 455 15.00 1.06 -14.26
C LEU A 455 15.29 0.73 -15.74
N LYS A 456 14.87 -0.46 -16.20
CA LYS A 456 14.97 -0.88 -17.61
C LYS A 456 13.73 -0.53 -18.42
N ALA A 457 12.62 -0.20 -17.76
CA ALA A 457 11.40 0.23 -18.41
C ALA A 457 11.44 1.73 -18.69
N ALA A 458 10.78 2.15 -19.78
CA ALA A 458 10.47 3.54 -20.02
C ALA A 458 9.05 3.82 -19.53
N GLY A 459 8.83 4.91 -18.83
CA GLY A 459 7.50 5.28 -18.36
C GLY A 459 7.38 6.78 -18.15
N ILE A 460 6.21 7.33 -18.50
CA ILE A 460 5.90 8.75 -18.34
C ILE A 460 4.56 8.93 -17.64
N GLU A 461 4.46 9.95 -16.81
CA GLU A 461 3.20 10.40 -16.23
C GLU A 461 2.24 10.90 -17.32
N ILE A 462 0.96 10.56 -17.18
CA ILE A 462 -0.12 11.04 -18.03
C ILE A 462 -0.83 12.19 -17.32
N ALA A 463 -1.06 13.28 -18.05
CA ALA A 463 -1.73 14.49 -17.55
C ALA A 463 -1.07 15.06 -16.28
N PRO A 464 0.21 15.47 -16.33
CA PRO A 464 0.92 15.98 -15.16
C PRO A 464 0.28 17.28 -14.66
N ALA A 465 0.15 17.42 -13.33
CA ALA A 465 -0.38 18.64 -12.70
C ALA A 465 0.49 19.89 -12.97
N ALA A 466 1.80 19.70 -13.23
CA ALA A 466 2.80 20.76 -13.38
C ALA A 466 3.29 20.96 -14.83
N GLY A 467 2.56 20.47 -15.84
CA GLY A 467 2.82 20.70 -17.27
C GLY A 467 3.93 19.84 -17.90
N THR A 468 5.01 19.53 -17.19
CA THR A 468 6.06 18.62 -17.68
C THR A 468 5.84 17.19 -17.16
N PRO A 469 5.69 16.18 -18.04
CA PRO A 469 5.55 14.79 -17.62
C PRO A 469 6.79 14.29 -16.88
N ARG A 470 6.60 13.74 -15.69
CA ARG A 470 7.65 13.06 -14.92
C ARG A 470 7.90 11.66 -15.46
N SER A 471 9.11 11.12 -15.24
CA SER A 471 9.33 9.68 -15.44
C SER A 471 8.55 8.86 -14.41
N HIS A 472 8.21 7.61 -14.71
CA HIS A 472 7.51 6.74 -13.75
C HIS A 472 8.33 6.51 -12.47
N ILE A 473 9.66 6.53 -12.57
CA ILE A 473 10.56 6.43 -11.41
C ILE A 473 10.52 7.70 -10.56
N ASP A 474 10.44 8.89 -11.18
CA ASP A 474 10.31 10.14 -10.43
C ASP A 474 8.94 10.24 -9.76
N VAL A 475 7.87 9.79 -10.43
CA VAL A 475 6.55 9.63 -9.81
C VAL A 475 6.61 8.71 -8.58
N LEU A 476 7.29 7.56 -8.68
CA LEU A 476 7.46 6.64 -7.55
C LEU A 476 8.26 7.29 -6.41
N ARG A 477 9.35 8.00 -6.72
CA ARG A 477 10.18 8.70 -5.73
C ARG A 477 9.41 9.81 -5.02
N ASP A 478 8.59 10.56 -5.75
CA ASP A 478 7.73 11.60 -5.20
C ASP A 478 6.61 11.02 -4.33
N ALA A 479 6.07 9.86 -4.68
CA ALA A 479 5.05 9.18 -3.87
C ALA A 479 5.62 8.63 -2.56
N VAL A 480 6.81 8.01 -2.60
CA VAL A 480 7.50 7.51 -1.39
C VAL A 480 8.04 8.68 -0.55
N ASP A 481 8.53 9.71 -1.22
CA ASP A 481 9.04 10.95 -0.67
C ASP A 481 10.04 10.73 0.46
N LEU A 482 11.16 10.06 0.18
CA LEU A 482 12.23 9.85 1.17
C LEU A 482 12.77 11.18 1.73
N GLY A 483 12.58 12.27 0.99
CA GLY A 483 13.04 13.61 1.30
C GLY A 483 12.20 14.40 2.29
N ARG A 484 10.98 13.92 2.61
CA ARG A 484 9.98 14.69 3.34
C ARG A 484 10.49 15.22 4.67
N LYS A 485 10.36 16.53 4.86
CA LYS A 485 10.66 17.18 6.15
C LYS A 485 9.48 17.00 7.10
N PHE A 486 9.78 16.84 8.38
CA PHE A 486 8.76 16.76 9.42
C PHE A 486 8.16 18.11 9.79
N GLU A 487 8.70 19.24 9.32
CA GLU A 487 8.20 20.59 9.56
C GLU A 487 6.92 20.88 8.74
N PRO A 488 6.10 21.89 9.12
CA PRO A 488 4.90 22.22 8.36
C PRO A 488 5.31 22.71 6.98
N SER A 489 4.68 22.22 5.90
CA SER A 489 4.84 22.85 4.58
C SER A 489 4.32 24.27 4.70
N GLN A 490 5.21 25.26 4.63
CA GLN A 490 4.78 26.65 4.46
C GLN A 490 3.92 26.72 3.20
N ALA A 491 2.81 27.45 3.27
CA ALA A 491 1.96 27.69 2.11
C ALA A 491 2.82 28.33 1.04
N VAL A 492 2.82 27.76 -0.17
CA VAL A 492 3.40 28.43 -1.34
C VAL A 492 2.55 29.70 -1.54
N PRO A 493 3.14 30.91 -1.54
CA PRO A 493 2.37 32.12 -1.79
C PRO A 493 1.79 32.01 -3.19
N THR A 494 0.46 32.03 -3.27
CA THR A 494 -0.26 32.19 -4.52
C THR A 494 0.25 33.47 -5.17
N ILE A 495 0.91 33.34 -6.32
CA ILE A 495 1.26 34.49 -7.14
C ILE A 495 -0.07 35.15 -7.49
N ALA A 496 -0.33 36.31 -6.90
CA ALA A 496 -1.44 37.14 -7.27
C ALA A 496 -1.26 37.46 -8.76
N ALA A 497 -2.18 36.97 -9.60
CA ALA A 497 -2.32 37.45 -10.96
C ALA A 497 -2.65 38.94 -10.87
N GLY A 498 -1.64 39.77 -11.12
CA GLY A 498 -1.79 41.21 -11.29
C GLY A 498 -2.58 41.49 -12.56
N LYS A 499 -3.46 42.49 -12.45
CA LYS A 499 -4.27 43.08 -13.52
C LYS A 499 -3.48 43.44 -14.76
#